data_AF-A0A7L5DYE5-F1
#
_entry.id   AF-A0A7L5DYE5-F1
#
_cell.length_a   1.000
_cell.length_b   1.000
_cell.length_c   1.000
_cell.angle_alpha   90.00
_cell.angle_beta   90.00
_cell.angle_gamma   90.00
#
_symmetry.space_group_name_H-M   'P 1'
#
loop_
_entity.id
_entity.type
_entity.pdbx_description
1 polymer ?
#
loop_
_entity_poly.entity_id
_entity_poly.type
_entity_poly.pdbx_seq_one_letter_code
_entity_poly.pdbx_strand_id
1 'polypeptide(L)'
;MGKSFYDLDYIIEINEKRVEQYTSAYQQVLSKLTNIILIYSAIAIFLIPIIQEVFTPGKSIVLYICFTLFTGLFITSLVFTIKLIFPIEVAYLTEPGKYYKDFRIQYELTEPDQGKVDNALKASYIGELEKAVEVNDKVFKRKSSFYYNALIFALTSTIPFLLCLGYHIFQKDDKVQKIEIVKSKINCNLDKKSGNGQSKHTDTTCRYH
;
A
#
# COMPACT_ATOMS: atom_id res chain seq x y z
N MET A 1 -13.15 -31.88 -32.50
CA MET A 1 -12.64 -31.07 -33.65
C MET A 1 -11.94 -29.86 -33.08
N GLY A 2 -10.63 -29.72 -33.30
CA GLY A 2 -9.88 -28.55 -32.86
C GLY A 2 -10.24 -27.34 -33.73
N LYS A 3 -10.61 -26.22 -33.10
CA LYS A 3 -10.78 -24.95 -33.82
C LYS A 3 -9.41 -24.52 -34.38
N SER A 4 -9.38 -24.10 -35.64
CA SER A 4 -8.16 -23.57 -36.27
C SER A 4 -7.78 -22.24 -35.63
N PHE A 5 -6.49 -22.03 -35.35
CA PHE A 5 -5.98 -20.77 -34.81
C PHE A 5 -6.21 -19.56 -35.74
N TYR A 6 -6.52 -19.79 -37.00
CA TYR A 6 -6.79 -18.77 -38.02
C TYR A 6 -8.29 -18.47 -38.22
N ASP A 7 -9.16 -19.15 -37.48
CA ASP A 7 -10.59 -18.85 -37.52
C ASP A 7 -10.84 -17.52 -36.80
N LEU A 8 -11.37 -16.54 -37.54
CA LEU A 8 -11.63 -15.20 -37.04
C LEU A 8 -12.58 -15.23 -35.83
N ASP A 9 -13.55 -16.16 -35.81
CA ASP A 9 -14.49 -16.29 -34.71
C ASP A 9 -13.82 -16.86 -33.45
N TYR A 10 -12.80 -17.71 -33.63
CA TYR A 10 -11.98 -18.21 -32.52
C TYR A 10 -11.04 -17.14 -31.96
N ILE A 11 -10.45 -16.31 -32.82
CA ILE A 11 -9.60 -15.18 -32.42
C ILE A 11 -10.39 -14.15 -31.63
N ILE A 12 -11.64 -13.86 -32.04
CA ILE A 12 -12.56 -12.99 -31.31
C ILE A 12 -12.84 -13.55 -29.92
N GLU A 13 -13.25 -14.82 -29.83
CA GLU A 13 -13.58 -15.47 -28.56
C GLU A 13 -12.41 -15.44 -27.55
N ILE A 14 -11.18 -15.65 -28.03
CA ILE A 14 -9.99 -15.59 -27.17
C ILE A 14 -9.72 -14.17 -26.66
N ASN A 15 -9.78 -13.16 -27.53
CA ASN A 15 -9.44 -11.80 -27.14
C ASN A 15 -10.49 -11.21 -26.18
N GLU A 16 -11.77 -11.52 -26.35
CA GLU A 16 -12.82 -11.15 -25.40
C GLU A 16 -12.56 -11.75 -24.02
N LYS A 17 -12.25 -13.06 -23.96
CA LYS A 17 -11.87 -13.72 -22.70
C LYS A 17 -10.65 -13.07 -22.05
N ARG A 18 -9.65 -12.65 -22.83
CA ARG A 18 -8.47 -11.95 -22.29
C ARG A 18 -8.81 -10.59 -21.71
N VAL A 19 -9.66 -9.81 -22.37
CA VAL A 19 -10.10 -8.50 -21.84
C VAL A 19 -10.86 -8.67 -20.53
N GLU A 20 -11.74 -9.66 -20.43
CA GLU A 20 -12.44 -9.99 -19.19
C GLU A 20 -11.45 -10.41 -18.08
N GLN A 21 -10.49 -11.28 -18.41
CA GLN A 21 -9.43 -11.69 -17.48
C GLN A 21 -8.60 -10.51 -16.97
N TYR A 22 -8.18 -9.59 -17.84
CA TYR A 22 -7.43 -8.40 -17.43
C TYR A 22 -8.27 -7.49 -16.53
N THR A 23 -9.56 -7.33 -16.83
CA THR A 23 -10.48 -6.53 -16.03
C THR A 23 -10.68 -7.13 -14.63
N SER A 24 -10.90 -8.44 -14.56
CA SER A 24 -11.02 -9.17 -13.30
C SER A 24 -9.73 -9.13 -12.48
N ALA A 25 -8.58 -9.35 -13.12
CA ALA A 25 -7.27 -9.26 -12.46
C ALA A 25 -6.99 -7.84 -11.94
N TYR A 26 -7.40 -6.80 -12.67
CA TYR A 26 -7.32 -5.42 -12.21
C TYR A 26 -8.16 -5.17 -10.96
N GLN A 27 -9.41 -5.65 -10.93
CA GLN A 27 -10.26 -5.58 -9.73
C GLN A 27 -9.63 -6.31 -8.53
N GLN A 28 -8.96 -7.44 -8.78
CA GLN A 28 -8.26 -8.19 -7.73
C GLN A 28 -7.02 -7.43 -7.21
N VAL A 29 -6.30 -6.70 -8.06
CA VAL A 29 -5.19 -5.83 -7.61
C VAL A 29 -5.73 -4.67 -6.77
N LEU A 30 -6.87 -4.10 -7.15
CA LEU A 30 -7.55 -3.07 -6.37
C LEU A 30 -8.02 -3.57 -5.01
N SER A 31 -8.58 -4.79 -4.92
CA SER A 31 -8.99 -5.33 -3.62
C SER A 31 -7.81 -5.55 -2.67
N LYS A 32 -6.65 -5.94 -3.20
CA LYS A 32 -5.40 -6.07 -2.45
C LYS A 32 -4.82 -4.74 -1.95
N LEU A 33 -5.19 -3.59 -2.54
CA LEU A 33 -4.83 -2.25 -2.04
C LEU A 33 -5.19 -2.08 -0.56
N THR A 34 -6.32 -2.67 -0.15
CA THR A 34 -6.81 -2.65 1.24
C THR A 34 -5.74 -3.12 2.23
N ASN A 35 -4.94 -4.13 1.85
CA ASN A 35 -3.87 -4.64 2.72
C ASN A 35 -2.78 -3.59 2.97
N ILE A 36 -2.43 -2.79 1.95
CA ILE A 36 -1.45 -1.71 2.08
C ILE A 36 -2.02 -0.61 2.99
N ILE A 37 -3.31 -0.27 2.83
CA ILE A 37 -3.99 0.72 3.66
C ILE A 37 -4.03 0.28 5.13
N LEU A 38 -4.24 -1.02 5.41
CA LEU A 38 -4.18 -1.56 6.77
C LEU A 38 -2.79 -1.37 7.39
N ILE A 39 -1.72 -1.66 6.65
CA ILE A 39 -0.34 -1.44 7.12
C ILE A 39 -0.10 0.04 7.44
N TYR A 40 -0.53 0.95 6.56
CA TYR A 40 -0.38 2.39 6.79
C TYR A 40 -1.16 2.87 8.01
N SER A 41 -2.35 2.32 8.23
CA SER A 41 -3.17 2.64 9.39
C SER A 41 -2.48 2.21 10.69
N ALA A 42 -1.87 1.00 10.70
CA ALA A 42 -1.11 0.52 11.85
C ALA A 42 0.12 1.39 12.16
N ILE A 43 0.85 1.80 11.12
CA ILE A 43 2.01 2.70 11.26
C ILE A 43 1.57 4.07 11.80
N ALA A 44 0.46 4.62 11.31
CA ALA A 44 -0.02 5.95 11.67
C ALA A 44 -0.32 6.10 13.18
N ILE A 45 -0.81 5.04 13.84
CA ILE A 45 -1.17 5.07 15.28
C ILE A 45 0.04 5.44 16.16
N PHE A 46 1.21 4.88 15.87
CA PHE A 46 2.42 5.13 16.67
C PHE A 46 3.39 6.13 16.03
N LEU A 47 3.02 6.70 14.88
CA LEU A 47 3.89 7.65 14.19
C LEU A 47 4.10 8.94 14.99
N ILE A 48 3.02 9.52 15.52
CA ILE A 48 3.06 10.76 16.31
C ILE A 48 3.99 10.65 17.54
N PRO A 49 3.84 9.63 18.43
CA PRO A 49 4.72 9.53 19.60
C PRO A 49 6.19 9.27 19.24
N ILE A 50 6.46 8.53 18.15
CA ILE A 50 7.83 8.32 17.67
C ILE A 50 8.45 9.64 17.19
N ILE A 51 7.71 10.43 16.41
CA ILE A 51 8.18 11.76 15.95
C ILE A 51 8.54 12.65 17.15
N GLN A 52 7.64 12.76 18.13
CA GLN A 52 7.87 13.58 19.32
C GLN A 52 9.14 13.15 20.07
N GLU A 53 9.39 11.85 20.14
CA GLU A 53 10.57 11.33 20.82
C GLU A 53 11.86 11.57 20.04
N VAL A 54 11.85 11.44 18.71
CA VAL A 54 13.01 11.71 17.83
C VAL A 54 13.47 13.15 17.97
N PHE A 55 12.53 14.10 18.04
CA PHE A 55 12.84 15.54 18.13
C PHE A 55 13.09 16.03 19.57
N THR A 56 13.06 15.13 20.56
CA THR A 56 13.42 15.50 21.93
C THR A 56 14.95 15.57 22.07
N PRO A 57 15.51 16.65 22.65
CA PRO A 57 16.97 16.81 22.79
C PRO A 57 17.60 15.71 23.66
N GLY A 58 18.79 15.24 23.27
CA GLY A 58 19.59 14.26 24.02
C GLY A 58 19.35 12.79 23.67
N LYS A 59 18.76 12.48 22.51
CA LYS A 59 18.51 11.11 22.03
C LYS A 59 19.66 10.54 21.21
N SER A 60 19.68 9.21 21.09
CA SER A 60 20.74 8.47 20.39
C SER A 60 20.70 8.70 18.88
N ILE A 61 21.87 8.86 18.27
CA ILE A 61 22.05 9.00 16.80
C ILE A 61 21.42 7.80 16.06
N VAL A 62 21.44 6.62 16.67
CA VAL A 62 20.86 5.38 16.13
C VAL A 62 19.35 5.53 15.86
N LEU A 63 18.61 6.16 16.77
CA LEU A 63 17.17 6.37 16.61
C LEU A 63 16.88 7.36 15.46
N TYR A 64 17.70 8.39 15.30
CA TYR A 64 17.59 9.33 14.18
C TYR A 64 17.84 8.66 12.83
N ILE A 65 18.85 7.79 12.74
CA ILE A 65 19.14 7.01 11.52
C ILE A 65 17.98 6.08 11.19
N CYS A 66 17.47 5.32 12.18
CA CYS A 66 16.34 4.42 11.98
C CYS A 66 15.07 5.17 11.54
N PHE A 67 14.79 6.32 12.16
CA PHE A 67 13.65 7.15 11.81
C PHE A 67 13.76 7.74 10.39
N THR A 68 14.95 8.20 10.00
CA THR A 68 15.20 8.70 8.65
C THR A 68 15.02 7.61 7.60
N LEU A 69 15.55 6.40 7.86
CA LEU A 69 15.40 5.25 6.97
C LEU A 69 13.94 4.82 6.84
N PHE A 70 13.23 4.72 7.97
CA PHE A 70 11.79 4.45 8.00
C PHE A 70 11.02 5.47 7.16
N THR A 71 11.24 6.77 7.40
CA THR A 71 10.53 7.86 6.72
C THR A 71 10.80 7.82 5.22
N GLY A 72 12.04 7.62 4.78
CA GLY A 72 12.38 7.51 3.36
C GLY A 72 11.70 6.33 2.65
N LEU A 73 11.70 5.14 3.26
CA LEU A 73 11.02 3.97 2.72
C LEU A 73 9.49 4.15 2.71
N PHE A 74 8.94 4.72 3.78
CA PHE A 74 7.51 4.97 3.93
C PHE A 74 6.99 5.99 2.90
N ILE A 75 7.69 7.10 2.69
CA ILE A 75 7.36 8.08 1.65
C ILE A 75 7.45 7.45 0.25
N THR A 76 8.49 6.65 0.00
CA THR A 76 8.64 5.94 -1.29
C THR A 76 7.46 5.01 -1.54
N SER A 77 7.06 4.24 -0.52
CA SER A 77 5.86 3.39 -0.56
C SER A 77 4.60 4.21 -0.88
N LEU A 78 4.40 5.34 -0.21
CA LEU A 78 3.26 6.23 -0.44
C LEU A 78 3.19 6.75 -1.88
N VAL A 79 4.33 7.16 -2.46
CA VAL A 79 4.38 7.64 -3.86
C VAL A 79 3.93 6.54 -4.83
N PHE A 80 4.35 5.30 -4.61
CA PHE A 80 3.89 4.17 -5.44
C PHE A 80 2.39 3.90 -5.24
N THR A 81 1.90 3.99 -4.01
CA THR A 81 0.46 3.83 -3.71
C THR A 81 -0.38 4.92 -4.36
N ILE A 82 0.06 6.19 -4.38
CA ILE A 82 -0.64 7.27 -5.08
C ILE A 82 -0.68 7.00 -6.60
N LYS A 83 0.43 6.59 -7.20
CA LYS A 83 0.49 6.21 -8.63
C LYS A 83 -0.39 4.99 -8.95
N LEU A 84 -0.56 4.09 -7.98
CA LEU A 84 -1.46 2.94 -8.08
C LEU A 84 -2.93 3.37 -8.04
N ILE A 85 -3.31 4.34 -7.21
CA ILE A 85 -4.69 4.82 -7.08
C ILE A 85 -5.11 5.73 -8.25
N PHE A 86 -4.17 6.48 -8.83
CA PHE A 86 -4.49 7.44 -9.89
C PHE A 86 -5.24 6.76 -11.06
N PRO A 87 -6.43 7.25 -11.46
CA PRO A 87 -7.21 6.62 -12.51
C PRO A 87 -6.41 6.64 -13.83
N ILE A 88 -6.36 5.49 -14.51
CA ILE A 88 -5.81 5.38 -15.86
C ILE A 88 -6.97 4.91 -16.74
N GLU A 89 -7.12 5.53 -17.91
CA GLU A 89 -8.08 5.12 -18.91
C GLU A 89 -7.76 3.68 -19.36
N VAL A 90 -8.62 2.74 -18.97
CA VAL A 90 -8.64 1.39 -19.54
C VAL A 90 -9.35 1.48 -20.88
N ALA A 91 -8.80 0.79 -21.90
CA ALA A 91 -9.43 0.73 -23.20
C ALA A 91 -10.66 -0.19 -23.10
N TYR A 92 -11.84 0.42 -23.09
CA TYR A 92 -13.09 -0.30 -23.25
C TYR A 92 -13.27 -0.66 -24.73
N LEU A 93 -13.79 -1.86 -25.00
CA LEU A 93 -14.21 -2.19 -26.36
C LEU A 93 -15.35 -1.26 -26.76
N THR A 94 -15.28 -0.78 -28.00
CA THR A 94 -16.37 -0.06 -28.64
C THR A 94 -17.60 -0.96 -28.74
N GLU A 95 -18.80 -0.41 -28.60
CA GLU A 95 -20.04 -1.19 -28.66
C GLU A 95 -20.13 -1.96 -29.99
N PRO A 96 -20.45 -3.27 -29.95
CA PRO A 96 -20.51 -4.11 -31.15
C PRO A 96 -21.49 -3.57 -32.21
N GLY A 97 -22.54 -2.84 -31.79
CA GLY A 97 -23.51 -2.20 -32.68
C GLY A 97 -22.91 -1.25 -33.72
N LYS A 98 -21.75 -0.65 -33.43
CA LYS A 98 -21.05 0.26 -34.36
C LYS A 98 -20.56 -0.45 -35.63
N TYR A 99 -20.17 -1.72 -35.50
CA TYR A 99 -19.69 -2.53 -36.61
C TYR A 99 -20.80 -2.93 -37.57
N TYR A 100 -21.96 -3.29 -37.02
CA TYR A 100 -23.10 -3.75 -37.82
C TYR A 100 -23.98 -2.63 -38.37
N LYS A 101 -23.92 -1.43 -37.79
CA LYS A 101 -24.73 -0.27 -38.21
C LYS A 101 -23.95 0.71 -39.07
N ASP A 102 -22.73 1.08 -38.68
CA ASP A 102 -22.01 2.16 -39.36
C ASP A 102 -20.97 1.60 -40.34
N PHE A 103 -20.13 0.66 -39.88
CA PHE A 103 -19.07 0.09 -40.72
C PHE A 103 -19.62 -0.85 -41.80
N ARG A 104 -20.63 -1.65 -41.48
CA ARG A 104 -21.28 -2.55 -42.45
C ARG A 104 -21.80 -1.79 -43.68
N ILE A 105 -22.49 -0.67 -43.47
CA ILE A 105 -23.04 0.14 -44.57
C ILE A 105 -21.91 0.68 -45.46
N GLN A 106 -20.79 1.12 -44.88
CA GLN A 106 -19.64 1.61 -45.65
C GLN A 106 -18.95 0.51 -46.48
N TYR A 107 -18.83 -0.69 -45.93
CA TYR A 107 -18.23 -1.82 -46.65
C TYR A 107 -19.16 -2.39 -47.73
N GLU A 108 -20.46 -2.50 -47.48
CA GLU A 108 -21.46 -2.94 -48.46
C GLU A 108 -21.59 -1.97 -49.66
N LEU A 109 -21.27 -0.69 -49.48
CA LEU A 109 -21.20 0.30 -50.57
C LEU A 109 -20.00 0.10 -51.51
N THR A 110 -18.95 -0.59 -51.05
CA THR A 110 -17.66 -0.66 -51.75
C THR A 110 -17.38 -2.07 -52.30
N GLU A 111 -17.88 -3.12 -51.66
CA GLU A 111 -17.69 -4.51 -52.08
C GLU A 111 -19.04 -5.25 -52.11
N PRO A 112 -19.46 -5.81 -53.27
CA PRO A 112 -20.73 -6.50 -53.41
C PRO A 112 -20.72 -7.94 -52.85
N ASP A 113 -19.54 -8.50 -52.60
CA ASP A 113 -19.37 -9.84 -52.04
C ASP A 113 -19.50 -9.81 -50.51
N GLN A 114 -20.63 -10.33 -50.01
CA GLN A 114 -20.92 -10.40 -48.58
C GLN A 114 -19.86 -11.16 -47.78
N GLY A 115 -19.22 -12.18 -48.36
CA GLY A 115 -18.17 -12.94 -47.66
C GLY A 115 -16.91 -12.11 -47.41
N LYS A 116 -16.57 -11.19 -48.31
CA LYS A 116 -15.45 -10.26 -48.13
C LYS A 116 -15.79 -9.13 -47.17
N VAL A 117 -17.03 -8.62 -47.23
CA VAL A 117 -17.52 -7.62 -46.27
C VAL A 117 -17.47 -8.17 -44.84
N ASP A 118 -17.94 -9.40 -44.64
CA ASP A 118 -17.89 -10.06 -43.33
C ASP A 118 -16.45 -10.26 -42.84
N ASN A 119 -15.54 -10.69 -43.72
CA ASN A 119 -14.13 -10.83 -43.36
C ASN A 119 -13.46 -9.49 -43.04
N ALA A 120 -13.80 -8.41 -43.76
CA ALA A 120 -13.28 -7.07 -43.50
C ALA A 120 -13.80 -6.49 -42.18
N LEU A 121 -15.07 -6.72 -41.87
CA LEU A 121 -15.68 -6.36 -40.58
C LEU A 121 -15.02 -7.12 -39.42
N LYS A 122 -14.87 -8.44 -39.56
CA LYS A 122 -14.18 -9.27 -38.55
C LYS A 122 -12.74 -8.84 -38.36
N ALA A 123 -12.00 -8.55 -39.43
CA ALA A 123 -10.62 -8.06 -39.35
C ALA A 123 -10.53 -6.70 -38.63
N SER A 124 -11.45 -5.78 -38.93
CA SER A 124 -11.52 -4.47 -38.25
C SER A 124 -11.80 -4.62 -36.75
N TYR A 125 -12.72 -5.51 -36.40
CA TYR A 125 -13.05 -5.82 -35.00
C TYR A 125 -11.88 -6.47 -34.25
N ILE A 126 -11.18 -7.43 -34.87
CA ILE A 126 -9.97 -8.05 -34.32
C ILE A 126 -8.88 -6.99 -34.08
N GLY A 127 -8.70 -6.05 -35.02
CA GLY A 127 -7.72 -4.98 -34.86
C GLY A 127 -8.01 -4.06 -33.66
N GLU A 128 -9.27 -3.69 -33.41
CA GLU A 128 -9.64 -2.94 -32.20
C GLU A 128 -9.46 -3.78 -30.93
N LEU A 129 -9.83 -5.06 -30.96
CA LEU A 129 -9.65 -6.02 -29.86
C LEU A 129 -8.17 -6.15 -29.47
N GLU A 130 -7.28 -6.36 -30.43
CA GLU A 130 -5.84 -6.49 -30.19
C GLU A 130 -5.27 -5.22 -29.57
N LYS A 131 -5.68 -4.05 -30.07
CA LYS A 131 -5.28 -2.76 -29.51
C LYS A 131 -5.78 -2.57 -28.07
N ALA A 132 -7.03 -2.94 -27.80
CA ALA A 132 -7.58 -2.88 -26.44
C ALA A 132 -6.84 -3.84 -25.48
N VAL A 133 -6.53 -5.05 -25.94
CA VAL A 133 -5.73 -6.04 -25.20
C VAL A 133 -4.33 -5.50 -24.90
N GLU A 134 -3.65 -4.91 -25.88
CA GLU A 134 -2.29 -4.37 -25.70
C GLU A 134 -2.27 -3.21 -24.68
N VAL A 135 -3.24 -2.28 -24.77
CA VAL A 135 -3.37 -1.18 -23.81
C VAL A 135 -3.65 -1.72 -22.41
N ASN A 136 -4.59 -2.66 -22.28
CA ASN A 136 -4.98 -3.22 -20.98
C ASN A 136 -3.84 -4.05 -20.35
N ASP A 137 -3.06 -4.81 -21.13
CA ASP A 137 -1.88 -5.53 -20.65
C ASP A 137 -0.81 -4.56 -20.11
N LYS A 138 -0.52 -3.47 -20.84
CA LYS A 138 0.42 -2.44 -20.38
C LYS A 138 -0.03 -1.78 -19.08
N VAL A 139 -1.32 -1.43 -18.99
CA VAL A 139 -1.91 -0.83 -17.78
C VAL A 139 -1.84 -1.81 -16.61
N PHE A 140 -2.21 -3.07 -16.83
CA PHE A 140 -2.16 -4.12 -15.81
C PHE A 140 -0.74 -4.33 -15.28
N LYS A 141 0.25 -4.52 -16.16
CA LYS A 141 1.66 -4.70 -15.76
C LYS A 141 2.18 -3.52 -14.95
N ARG A 142 1.87 -2.29 -15.39
CA ARG A 142 2.29 -1.07 -14.69
C ARG A 142 1.65 -0.96 -13.30
N LYS A 143 0.34 -1.19 -13.18
CA LYS A 143 -0.38 -1.16 -11.90
C LYS A 143 0.09 -2.27 -10.95
N SER A 144 0.28 -3.48 -11.48
CA SER A 144 0.80 -4.60 -10.71
C SER A 144 2.20 -4.30 -10.16
N SER A 145 3.08 -3.69 -10.97
CA SER A 145 4.41 -3.25 -10.53
C SER A 145 4.33 -2.18 -9.43
N PHE A 146 3.45 -1.19 -9.57
CA PHE A 146 3.26 -0.18 -8.52
C PHE A 146 2.75 -0.78 -7.21
N TYR A 147 1.81 -1.74 -7.27
CA TYR A 147 1.36 -2.48 -6.10
C TYR A 147 2.51 -3.26 -5.43
N TYR A 148 3.27 -4.02 -6.21
CA TYR A 148 4.38 -4.82 -5.68
C TYR A 148 5.45 -3.96 -5.01
N ASN A 149 5.84 -2.86 -5.66
CA ASN A 149 6.80 -1.92 -5.09
C ASN A 149 6.25 -1.24 -3.83
N ALA A 150 5.01 -0.75 -3.86
CA ALA A 150 4.37 -0.15 -2.70
C ALA A 150 4.38 -1.10 -1.50
N LEU A 151 4.02 -2.37 -1.71
CA LEU A 151 4.01 -3.39 -0.67
C LEU A 151 5.40 -3.71 -0.14
N ILE A 152 6.41 -3.88 -1.00
CA ILE A 152 7.79 -4.15 -0.56
C ILE A 152 8.31 -2.98 0.28
N PHE A 153 8.14 -1.74 -0.18
CA PHE A 153 8.60 -0.58 0.58
C PHE A 153 7.84 -0.42 1.90
N ALA A 154 6.54 -0.74 1.93
CA ALA A 154 5.76 -0.74 3.16
C ALA A 154 6.30 -1.79 4.15
N LEU A 155 6.46 -3.04 3.71
CA LEU A 155 6.94 -4.14 4.56
C LEU A 155 8.38 -3.90 5.04
N THR A 156 9.26 -3.43 4.17
CA THR A 156 10.65 -3.11 4.55
C THR A 156 10.71 -1.90 5.48
N SER A 157 9.81 -0.92 5.35
CA SER A 157 9.69 0.21 6.30
C SER A 157 9.26 -0.23 7.70
N THR A 158 8.53 -1.35 7.83
CA THR A 158 8.10 -1.89 9.12
C THR A 158 9.28 -2.29 10.00
N ILE A 159 10.41 -2.74 9.44
CA ILE A 159 11.59 -3.16 10.21
C ILE A 159 12.19 -1.99 11.01
N PRO A 160 12.64 -0.87 10.39
CA PRO A 160 13.14 0.27 11.14
C PRO A 160 12.05 0.93 12.01
N PHE A 161 10.78 0.86 11.61
CA PHE A 161 9.67 1.31 12.45
C PHE A 161 9.57 0.52 13.76
N LEU A 162 9.64 -0.81 13.71
CA LEU A 162 9.62 -1.67 14.90
C LEU A 162 10.82 -1.42 15.81
N LEU A 163 11.99 -1.10 15.24
CA LEU A 163 13.16 -0.70 16.04
C LEU A 163 12.93 0.63 16.77
N CYS A 164 12.34 1.62 16.09
CA CYS A 164 11.98 2.90 16.71
C CYS A 164 10.92 2.70 17.81
N LEU A 165 9.91 1.87 17.55
CA LEU A 165 8.85 1.54 18.49
C LEU A 165 9.38 0.77 19.71
N GLY A 166 10.27 -0.19 19.50
CA GLY A 166 10.95 -0.90 20.59
C GLY A 166 11.69 0.08 21.49
N TYR A 167 12.46 0.99 20.90
CA TYR A 167 13.17 2.01 21.66
C TYR A 167 12.22 2.93 22.45
N HIS A 168 11.09 3.31 21.85
CA HIS A 168 10.03 4.09 22.52
C HIS A 168 9.48 3.40 23.76
N ILE A 169 9.21 2.10 23.65
CA ILE A 169 8.65 1.29 24.75
C ILE A 169 9.71 1.11 25.84
N PHE A 170 10.91 0.63 25.50
CA PHE A 170 11.93 0.29 26.50
C PHE A 170 12.53 1.51 27.22
N GLN A 171 12.57 2.70 26.60
CA GLN A 171 13.10 3.89 27.29
C GLN A 171 12.12 4.59 28.22
N LYS A 172 10.81 4.33 28.08
CA LYS A 172 9.81 4.92 28.97
C LYS A 172 9.88 4.34 30.37
N ASP A 173 10.12 3.04 30.50
CA ASP A 173 10.15 2.36 31.80
C ASP A 173 11.31 2.81 32.68
N ASP A 174 12.50 3.01 32.11
CA ASP A 174 13.67 3.51 32.85
C ASP A 174 13.50 4.93 33.38
N LYS A 175 12.77 5.79 32.65
CA LYS A 175 12.54 7.18 33.10
C LYS A 175 11.47 7.27 34.17
N VAL A 176 10.39 6.49 34.08
CA VAL A 176 9.29 6.52 35.06
C VAL A 176 9.75 5.97 36.40
N GLN A 177 10.42 4.80 36.42
CA GLN A 177 10.94 4.22 37.67
C GLN A 177 11.96 5.13 38.35
N LYS A 178 12.85 5.77 37.58
CA LYS A 178 13.90 6.63 38.14
C LYS A 178 13.35 7.91 38.79
N ILE A 179 12.26 8.49 38.27
CA ILE A 179 11.61 9.66 38.87
C ILE A 179 10.90 9.28 40.18
N GLU A 180 10.28 8.11 40.22
CA GLU A 180 9.58 7.61 41.41
C GLU A 180 10.55 7.28 42.55
N ILE A 181 11.70 6.65 42.23
CA ILE A 181 12.78 6.37 43.19
C ILE A 181 13.43 7.67 43.71
N VAL A 182 13.61 8.69 42.86
CA VAL A 182 14.19 9.97 43.31
C VAL A 182 13.22 10.74 44.20
N LYS A 183 11.92 10.79 43.85
CA LYS A 183 10.91 11.42 44.71
C LYS A 183 10.76 10.71 46.06
N SER A 184 10.73 9.38 46.08
CA SER A 184 10.67 8.62 47.34
C SER A 184 11.92 8.84 48.20
N LYS A 185 13.11 8.89 47.60
CA LYS A 185 14.37 9.15 48.32
C LYS A 185 14.49 10.58 48.84
N ILE A 186 13.97 11.58 48.11
CA ILE A 186 13.92 12.97 48.58
C ILE A 186 12.93 13.12 49.75
N ASN A 187 11.73 12.55 49.64
CA ASN A 187 10.73 12.59 50.71
C ASN A 187 11.25 11.88 51.98
N CYS A 188 11.88 10.72 51.84
CA CYS A 188 12.46 9.99 52.97
C CYS A 188 13.62 10.76 53.66
N ASN A 189 14.41 11.53 52.89
CA ASN A 189 15.46 12.39 53.45
C ASN A 189 14.91 13.66 54.12
N LEU A 190 13.79 14.19 53.64
CA LEU A 190 13.09 15.33 54.27
C LEU A 190 12.47 14.92 55.61
N ASP A 191 11.83 13.75 55.69
CA ASP A 191 11.29 13.22 56.95
C ASP A 191 12.41 12.98 57.99
N LYS A 192 13.57 12.46 57.58
CA LYS A 192 14.74 12.32 58.47
C LYS A 192 15.30 13.66 58.98
N LYS A 193 15.28 14.71 58.15
CA LYS A 193 15.70 16.06 58.58
C LYS A 193 14.68 16.71 59.50
N SER A 194 13.38 16.45 59.29
CA SER A 194 12.31 16.98 60.13
C SER A 194 12.18 16.23 61.47
N GLY A 195 12.61 14.96 61.53
CA GLY A 195 12.61 14.13 62.75
C GLY A 195 13.78 14.37 63.72
N ASN A 196 14.70 15.29 63.42
CA ASN A 196 15.80 15.63 64.35
C ASN A 196 15.42 16.73 65.36
N GLY A 197 14.15 17.12 65.39
CA GLY A 197 13.54 17.89 66.46
C GLY A 197 12.34 17.13 67.02
N GLN A 198 12.52 16.53 68.19
CA GLN A 198 11.51 15.87 69.05
C GLN A 198 11.32 14.34 68.91
N SER A 199 11.85 13.67 69.95
CA SER A 199 11.15 12.70 70.81
C SER A 199 10.83 11.28 70.28
N LYS A 200 11.48 10.31 70.95
CA LYS A 200 11.07 8.92 71.25
C LYS A 200 9.67 8.49 70.78
N HIS A 201 9.59 7.62 69.75
CA HIS A 201 9.03 6.26 69.86
C HIS A 201 9.11 5.50 68.52
N THR A 202 9.80 4.34 68.57
CA THR A 202 9.61 3.10 67.80
C THR A 202 9.29 3.13 66.30
N ASP A 203 10.32 2.71 65.55
CA ASP A 203 10.32 1.91 64.32
C ASP A 203 9.01 1.24 63.92
N THR A 204 8.56 1.43 62.68
CA THR A 204 8.72 0.44 61.59
C THR A 204 7.93 0.90 60.36
N THR A 205 8.62 1.06 59.22
CA THR A 205 8.30 0.42 57.92
C THR A 205 8.81 1.24 56.74
N CYS A 206 9.96 0.84 56.22
CA CYS A 206 10.29 0.98 54.80
C CYS A 206 10.69 -0.43 54.33
N ARG A 207 9.69 -1.28 54.09
CA ARG A 207 9.90 -2.56 53.41
C ARG A 207 9.66 -2.33 51.91
N TYR A 208 10.72 -2.54 51.14
CA TYR A 208 10.66 -2.69 49.69
C TYR A 208 9.81 -3.92 49.34
N HIS A 209 8.87 -3.75 48.40
CA HIS A 209 8.37 -4.80 47.52
C HIS A 209 8.31 -4.22 46.10
#